data_AF-T2IIY2-F1
#
_entry.id   AF-T2IIY2-F1
#
_cell.length_a   1.000
_cell.length_b   1.000
_cell.length_c   1.000
_cell.angle_alpha   90.00
_cell.angle_beta   90.00
_cell.angle_gamma   90.00
#
_symmetry.space_group_name_H-M   'P 1'
#
loop_
_entity.id
_entity.type
_entity.pdbx_description
1 polymer ?
#
loop_
_entity_poly.entity_id
_entity_poly.type
_entity_poly.pdbx_seq_one_letter_code
_entity_poly.pdbx_strand_id
1 'polypeptide(L)' 'MSKQDKLLTKILLGNADANIPFEQLCQLLKQLGFDERIRGSHHTFTKEGIEEILNLQPK' A
#
# COMPACT_ATOMS: atom_id res chain seq x y z
N MET A 1 0.60 -13.74 14.17
CA MET A 1 0.59 -12.58 13.27
C MET A 1 0.67 -13.06 11.84
N SER A 2 -0.33 -12.69 11.04
CA SER A 2 -0.36 -12.91 9.60
C SER A 2 0.82 -12.21 8.92
N LYS A 3 1.12 -12.55 7.65
CA LYS A 3 2.14 -11.83 6.88
C LYS A 3 1.81 -10.34 6.74
N GLN A 4 0.52 -10.01 6.67
CA GLN A 4 0.01 -8.63 6.54
C GLN A 4 0.16 -7.86 7.85
N ASP A 5 -0.10 -8.48 9.01
CA ASP A 5 0.09 -7.84 10.31
C ASP A 5 1.56 -7.44 10.52
N LYS A 6 2.49 -8.32 10.10
CA LYS A 6 3.93 -8.06 10.16
C LYS A 6 4.32 -6.90 9.24
N LEU A 7 3.74 -6.85 8.04
CA LEU A 7 4.00 -5.77 7.09
C LEU A 7 3.45 -4.43 7.60
N LEU A 8 2.22 -4.41 8.10
CA LEU A 8 1.61 -3.22 8.69
C LEU A 8 2.43 -2.72 9.89
N THR A 9 2.84 -3.62 10.78
CA THR A 9 3.71 -3.28 11.91
C THR A 9 5.02 -2.66 11.42
N LYS A 10 5.64 -3.26 10.41
CA LYS A 10 6.88 -2.76 9.80
C LYS A 10 6.72 -1.36 9.21
N ILE A 11 5.61 -1.08 8.53
CA ILE A 11 5.28 0.24 7.99
C ILE A 11 5.10 1.25 9.13
N LEU A 12 4.30 0.92 10.14
CA LEU A 12 3.99 1.82 11.26
C LEU A 12 5.21 2.15 12.13
N LEU A 13 6.20 1.26 12.20
CA LEU A 13 7.46 1.53 12.89
C LEU A 13 8.36 2.53 12.13
N GLY A 14 8.10 2.80 10.85
CA GLY A 14 8.80 3.81 10.06
C GLY A 14 10.30 3.57 9.86
N ASN A 15 10.79 2.35 10.10
CA ASN A 15 12.22 2.03 10.06
C ASN A 15 12.64 1.22 8.83
N ALA A 16 11.73 1.04 7.86
CA ALA A 16 11.96 0.12 6.75
C ALA A 16 11.43 0.61 5.40
N ASP A 17 11.46 1.91 5.18
CA ASP A 17 10.96 2.58 3.97
C ASP A 17 11.55 2.01 2.66
N ALA A 18 12.80 1.54 2.69
CA ALA A 18 13.49 0.98 1.52
C ALA A 18 13.19 -0.51 1.25
N ASN A 19 12.49 -1.22 2.15
CA ASN A 19 12.39 -2.69 2.14
C ASN A 19 10.94 -3.20 2.18
N ILE A 20 10.02 -2.48 1.52
CA ILE A 20 8.61 -2.89 1.40
C ILE A 20 8.38 -3.38 -0.04
N PRO A 21 8.09 -4.68 -0.25
CA PRO A 21 7.79 -5.20 -1.58
C PRO A 21 6.51 -4.58 -2.14
N PHE A 22 6.57 -4.07 -3.37
CA PHE A 22 5.47 -3.36 -4.03
C PHE A 22 4.15 -4.15 -4.01
N GLU A 23 4.16 -5.39 -4.48
CA GLU A 23 2.97 -6.25 -4.51
C GLU A 23 2.35 -6.46 -3.13
N GLN A 24 3.16 -6.58 -2.08
CA GLN A 24 2.65 -6.76 -0.72
C GLN A 24 2.00 -5.48 -0.19
N LEU A 25 2.54 -4.31 -0.54
CA LEU A 25 1.93 -3.03 -0.21
C LEU A 25 0.59 -2.85 -0.92
N CYS A 26 0.52 -3.14 -2.23
CA CYS A 26 -0.71 -3.08 -3.00
C CYS A 26 -1.80 -4.01 -2.42
N GLN A 27 -1.43 -5.23 -2.04
CA GLN A 27 -2.36 -6.17 -1.38
C GLN A 27 -2.84 -5.65 -0.02
N LEU A 28 -1.96 -5.07 0.78
CA LEU A 28 -2.31 -4.49 2.08
C LEU A 28 -3.31 -3.35 1.92
N LEU A 29 -3.09 -2.42 0.97
CA LEU A 29 -3.99 -1.30 0.73
C LEU A 29 -5.40 -1.77 0.33
N LYS A 30 -5.50 -2.76 -0.56
CA LYS A 30 -6.79 -3.36 -0.94
C LYS A 30 -7.54 -3.93 0.27
N GLN A 31 -6.85 -4.64 1.16
CA GLN A 31 -7.48 -5.18 2.37
C GLN A 31 -7.88 -4.12 3.38
N LEU A 32 -7.16 -3.00 3.43
CA LEU A 32 -7.56 -1.84 4.21
C LEU A 32 -8.75 -1.10 3.59
N GLY A 33 -9.28 -1.56 2.45
CA GLY A 33 -10.45 -1.01 1.79
C GLY A 33 -10.14 0.14 0.85
N PHE A 34 -8.92 0.25 0.33
CA PHE A 34 -8.62 1.16 -0.77
C PHE A 34 -9.02 0.54 -2.10
N ASP A 35 -9.64 1.35 -2.95
CA ASP A 35 -9.86 1.06 -4.36
C ASP A 35 -8.56 1.30 -5.14
N GLU A 36 -8.21 0.38 -6.04
CA GLU A 36 -7.04 0.51 -6.91
C GLU A 36 -7.46 0.81 -8.34
N ARG A 37 -6.84 1.83 -8.94
CA ARG A 37 -6.92 2.14 -10.36
C ARG A 37 -5.54 2.09 -10.99
N ILE A 38 -5.38 1.30 -12.04
CA ILE A 38 -4.10 1.11 -12.74
C ILE A 38 -4.12 1.86 -14.07
N ARG A 39 -3.06 2.64 -14.36
CA ARG A 39 -2.80 3.27 -15.66
C ARG A 39 -1.33 3.12 -16.04
N GLY A 40 -1.04 2.20 -16.97
CA GLY A 40 0.34 1.83 -17.27
C GLY A 40 0.97 1.13 -16.05
N SER A 41 2.14 1.59 -15.61
CA SER A 41 2.79 1.13 -14.37
C SER A 41 2.38 1.93 -13.12
N HIS A 42 1.49 2.92 -13.24
CA HIS A 42 1.03 3.69 -12.10
C HIS A 42 -0.20 3.04 -11.47
N HIS A 43 -0.14 2.84 -10.15
CA HIS A 43 -1.21 2.33 -9.31
C HIS A 43 -1.69 3.46 -8.38
N THR A 44 -2.88 3.96 -8.65
CA THR A 44 -3.53 4.99 -7.82
C THR A 44 -4.47 4.30 -6.84
N PHE A 45 -4.37 4.63 -5.55
CA PHE A 45 -5.27 4.14 -4.50
C PHE A 45 -6.06 5.27 -3.87
N THR A 46 -7.36 5.05 -3.71
CA THR A 46 -8.31 5.98 -3.08
C THR A 46 -9.19 5.23 -2.08
N LYS A 47 -9.72 5.91 -1.06
CA LYS A 47 -10.69 5.31 -0.15
C LYS A 47 -11.74 6.35 0.24
N GLU A 48 -13.00 5.96 0.25
CA GLU A 48 -14.08 6.85 0.70
C GLU A 48 -13.80 7.35 2.13
N GLY A 49 -13.90 8.66 2.34
CA GLY A 49 -13.61 9.30 3.62
C GLY A 49 -12.12 9.56 3.90
N ILE A 50 -11.22 9.28 2.96
CA ILE A 50 -9.80 9.69 3.00
C ILE A 50 -9.55 10.64 1.83
N GLU A 51 -9.11 11.88 2.13
CA GLU A 51 -8.85 12.90 1.10
C GLU A 51 -7.58 12.57 0.30
N GLU A 52 -6.59 11.98 0.94
CA GLU A 52 -5.30 11.67 0.34
C GLU A 52 -5.39 10.55 -0.69
N ILE A 53 -4.82 10.81 -1.86
CA ILE A 53 -4.68 9.84 -2.95
C ILE A 53 -3.24 9.33 -2.95
N LEU A 54 -3.08 8.00 -2.83
CA LEU A 54 -1.77 7.38 -2.94
C LEU A 54 -1.48 7.04 -4.40
N ASN A 55 -0.29 7.38 -4.89
CA ASN A 55 0.17 6.97 -6.21
C ASN A 55 1.46 6.17 -6.06
N LEU A 56 1.40 4.89 -6.38
CA LEU A 56 2.51 3.96 -6.29
C LEU A 56 2.93 3.54 -7.70
N GLN A 57 4.23 3.35 -7.89
CA GLN A 57 4.80 2.86 -9.14
C GLN A 57 5.92 1.86 -8.79
N PRO A 58 5.94 0.65 -9.40
CA PRO A 58 7.06 -0.25 -9.24
C PRO A 58 8.32 0.39 -9.86
N LYS A 59 9.46 0.22 -9.19
CA LYS A 59 10.77 0.59 -9.74
C LYS A 59 11.29 -0.47 -10.69
#